data_AF-A0A931XF42-F1
#
_entry.id   AF-A0A931XF42-F1
#
_cell.length_a   1.000
_cell.length_b   1.000
_cell.length_c   1.000
_cell.angle_alpha   90.00
_cell.angle_beta   90.00
_cell.angle_gamma   90.00
#
_symmetry.space_group_name_H-M   'P 1'
#
loop_
_entity.id
_entity.type
_entity.pdbx_description
1 polymer ?
#
loop_
_entity_poly.entity_id
_entity_poly.type
_entity_poly.pdbx_seq_one_letter_code
_entity_poly.pdbx_strand_id
1 'polypeptide(L)' 'MKTVKIDFDFSQLLTIVKQCDLNQKLAIIKAIEKDTFKKRLSILLSELKNNSINPEDIIKETEKVRKARYIKKSKK' A
#
# COMPACT_ATOMS: atom_id res chain seq x y z
N MET A 1 -27.54 8.62 28.68
CA MET A 1 -27.67 9.37 27.42
C MET A 1 -28.47 8.52 26.44
N LYS A 2 -29.54 9.05 25.84
CA LYS A 2 -30.31 8.31 24.82
C LYS A 2 -29.52 8.32 23.51
N THR A 3 -29.09 7.16 23.06
CA THR A 3 -28.38 7.00 21.79
C THR A 3 -29.42 7.04 20.67
N VAL A 4 -29.49 8.16 19.95
CA VAL A 4 -30.36 8.28 18.77
C VAL A 4 -29.60 7.71 17.59
N LYS A 5 -30.12 6.64 16.99
CA LYS A 5 -29.61 6.14 15.71
C LYS A 5 -30.22 7.00 14.61
N ILE A 6 -29.37 7.75 13.92
CA ILE A 6 -29.75 8.54 12.76
C ILE A 6 -29.08 7.86 11.57
N ASP A 7 -29.89 7.34 10.66
CA ASP A 7 -29.40 6.81 9.40
C ASP A 7 -29.18 7.98 8.44
N PHE A 8 -27.97 8.07 7.89
CA PHE A 8 -27.60 9.08 6.91
C PHE A 8 -27.25 8.40 5.60
N ASP A 9 -27.80 8.91 4.50
CA ASP A 9 -27.28 8.61 3.17
C ASP A 9 -25.92 9.33 2.96
N PHE A 10 -25.10 8.81 2.05
CA PHE A 10 -23.79 9.35 1.72
C PHE A 10 -23.85 10.83 1.32
N SER A 11 -24.91 11.25 0.62
CA SER A 11 -25.13 12.63 0.21
C SER A 11 -25.31 13.57 1.42
N GLN A 12 -25.97 13.07 2.47
CA GLN A 12 -26.20 13.80 3.71
C GLN A 12 -24.93 13.86 4.55
N LEU A 13 -24.17 12.75 4.61
CA LEU A 13 -22.85 12.71 5.23
C LEU A 13 -21.92 13.77 4.62
N LEU A 14 -21.86 13.86 3.29
CA LEU A 14 -21.05 14.86 2.59
C LEU A 14 -21.44 16.29 2.96
N THR A 15 -22.73 16.55 3.10
CA THR A 15 -23.24 17.87 3.50
C THR A 15 -22.78 18.23 4.91
N ILE A 16 -22.83 17.27 5.84
CA ILE A 16 -22.34 17.43 7.22
C ILE A 16 -20.84 17.70 7.23
N VAL A 17 -20.06 16.90 6.50
CA VAL A 17 -18.60 17.06 6.42
C VAL A 17 -18.21 18.43 5.85
N LYS A 18 -18.98 18.98 4.89
CA LYS A 18 -18.73 20.33 4.37
C LYS A 18 -18.87 21.41 5.43
N GLN A 19 -19.82 21.25 6.35
CA GLN A 19 -20.10 22.18 7.44
C GLN A 19 -19.10 22.09 8.60
N CYS A 20 -18.33 21.01 8.69
CA CYS A 20 -17.30 20.85 9.72
C CYS A 20 -16.16 21.88 9.59
N ASP A 21 -15.57 22.21 10.74
CA ASP A 21 -14.36 23.03 10.80
C ASP A 21 -13.12 22.24 10.32
N LEU A 22 -11.98 22.93 10.21
CA LEU A 22 -10.73 22.33 9.73
C LEU A 22 -10.30 21.13 10.62
N ASN A 23 -10.39 21.29 11.94
CA ASN A 23 -9.92 20.28 12.89
C ASN A 23 -10.77 19.00 12.83
N GLN A 24 -12.08 19.15 12.72
CA GLN A 24 -13.02 18.05 12.52
C GLN A 24 -12.79 17.35 11.19
N LYS A 25 -12.58 18.10 10.10
CA LYS A 25 -12.23 17.52 8.79
C LYS A 25 -10.95 16.71 8.85
N LEU A 26 -9.91 17.20 9.53
CA LEU A 26 -8.66 16.47 9.73
C LEU A 26 -8.85 15.19 10.54
N ALA A 27 -9.68 15.22 11.59
CA ALA A 27 -9.99 14.02 12.37
C ALA A 27 -10.71 12.96 11.52
N ILE A 28 -11.67 13.37 10.70
CA ILE A 28 -12.41 12.49 9.78
C ILE A 28 -11.45 11.88 8.76
N ILE A 29 -10.55 12.67 8.16
CA ILE A 29 -9.55 12.17 7.22
C ILE A 29 -8.67 11.10 7.89
N LYS A 30 -8.15 11.37 9.09
CA LYS A 30 -7.30 10.39 9.81
C LYS A 30 -8.02 9.07 10.09
N ALA A 31 -9.30 9.12 10.44
CA ALA A 31 -10.11 7.92 10.66
C ALA A 31 -10.27 7.11 9.36
N ILE A 32 -10.64 7.79 8.26
CA ILE A 32 -10.80 7.17 6.94
C ILE A 32 -9.48 6.61 6.43
N GLU A 33 -8.37 7.31 6.60
CA GLU A 33 -7.04 6.84 6.21
C GLU A 33 -6.66 5.55 6.93
N LYS A 34 -6.93 5.47 8.24
CA LYS A 34 -6.69 4.27 9.04
C LYS A 34 -7.48 3.08 8.51
N ASP A 35 -8.76 3.26 8.22
CA ASP A 35 -9.64 2.19 7.75
C ASP A 35 -9.34 1.77 6.30
N THR A 36 -8.90 2.72 5.47
CA THR A 36 -8.58 2.47 4.05
C THR A 36 -7.15 1.99 3.80
N PHE A 37 -6.26 2.06 4.80
CA PHE A 37 -4.85 1.70 4.66
C PHE A 37 -4.65 0.31 4.05
N LYS A 38 -5.36 -0.71 4.55
CA LYS A 38 -5.23 -2.09 4.07
C LYS A 38 -5.55 -2.20 2.57
N LYS A 39 -6.60 -1.51 2.11
CA LYS A 39 -7.01 -1.50 0.71
C LYS A 39 -5.99 -0.77 -0.16
N ARG A 40 -5.51 0.40 0.29
CA ARG A 40 -4.45 1.17 -0.39
C ARG A 40 -3.16 0.38 -0.52
N LEU A 41 -2.74 -0.29 0.55
CA LEU A 41 -1.56 -1.15 0.57
C LEU A 41 -1.72 -2.33 -0.40
N SER A 42 -2.89 -2.96 -0.42
CA SER A 42 -3.16 -4.06 -1.37
C SER A 42 -3.08 -3.61 -2.82
N ILE A 43 -3.60 -2.43 -3.16
CA ILE A 43 -3.53 -1.85 -4.50
C ILE A 43 -2.06 -1.58 -4.86
N LEU A 44 -1.33 -0.89 -3.99
CA LEU A 44 0.09 -0.61 -4.19
C LEU A 44 0.90 -1.89 -4.41
N LEU A 45 0.69 -2.91 -3.58
CA LEU A 45 1.39 -4.19 -3.71
C LEU A 45 1.03 -4.89 -5.01
N SER A 46 -0.20 -4.74 -5.52
CA SER A 46 -0.60 -5.31 -6.80
C SER A 46 0.05 -4.61 -7.99
N GLU A 47 0.23 -3.30 -7.93
CA GLU A 47 0.92 -2.49 -8.95
C GLU A 47 2.43 -2.74 -8.95
N LEU A 48 3.02 -2.92 -7.77
CA LEU A 48 4.43 -3.28 -7.61
C LEU A 48 4.70 -4.76 -7.90
N LYS A 49 3.67 -5.59 -8.03
CA LYS A 49 3.82 -7.01 -8.29
C LYS A 49 4.34 -7.22 -9.70
N ASN A 50 5.65 -7.36 -9.81
CA ASN A 50 6.30 -7.58 -11.08
C ASN A 50 6.30 -9.09 -11.40
N ASN A 51 5.23 -9.56 -12.07
CA ASN A 51 5.10 -10.96 -12.50
C ASN A 51 6.13 -11.35 -13.59
N SER A 52 6.95 -10.41 -14.07
CA SER A 52 7.95 -10.66 -15.10
C SER A 52 9.29 -11.18 -14.57
N ILE A 53 9.51 -11.13 -13.25
CA ILE A 53 10.77 -11.58 -12.65
C ILE A 53 10.59 -13.00 -12.15
N ASN A 54 11.14 -13.95 -12.89
CA ASN A 54 11.14 -15.36 -12.55
C ASN A 54 12.28 -15.69 -11.56
N PRO A 55 12.05 -16.47 -10.48
CA PRO A 55 13.12 -16.87 -9.55
C PRO A 55 14.30 -17.57 -10.24
N GLU A 56 14.06 -18.37 -11.28
CA GLU A 56 15.12 -19.03 -12.05
C GLU A 56 16.03 -18.02 -12.77
N ASP A 57 15.49 -16.89 -13.23
CA ASP A 57 16.29 -15.84 -13.89
C ASP A 57 17.22 -15.13 -12.90
N ILE A 58 16.74 -14.92 -11.67
CA ILE A 58 17.56 -14.40 -10.55
C ILE A 58 18.71 -15.38 -10.24
N ILE A 59 18.39 -16.67 -10.11
CA ILE A 59 19.38 -17.71 -9.82
C ILE A 59 20.42 -17.77 -10.94
N LYS A 60 19.99 -17.73 -12.20
CA LYS A 60 20.87 -17.80 -13.36
C LYS A 60 21.88 -16.66 -13.39
N GLU A 61 21.45 -15.42 -13.17
CA GLU A 61 22.38 -14.29 -13.17
C GLU A 61 23.29 -14.27 -11.94
N THR A 62 22.77 -14.62 -10.75
CA THR A 62 23.62 -14.71 -9.55
C THR A 62 24.69 -15.80 -9.70
N GLU A 63 24.36 -16.96 -10.25
CA GLU A 63 25.30 -18.03 -10.54
C GLU A 63 26.34 -17.65 -11.59
N LYS A 64 25.94 -16.93 -12.64
CA LYS A 64 26.88 -16.41 -13.65
C LYS A 64 27.93 -15.49 -13.02
N VAL A 65 27.51 -14.58 -12.14
CA VAL A 65 28.42 -13.68 -11.42
C VAL A 65 29.30 -14.46 -10.42
N ARG A 66 28.75 -15.44 -9.69
CA ARG A 66 29.52 -16.31 -8.77
C ARG A 66 30.62 -17.06 -9.51
N LYS A 67 30.30 -17.67 -10.65
CA LYS A 67 31.26 -18.37 -11.52
C LYS A 67 32.34 -17.42 -12.02
N ALA A 68 31.98 -16.23 -12.51
CA ALA A 68 32.95 -15.24 -12.98
C ALA A 68 33.93 -14.81 -11.88
N ARG A 69 33.45 -14.61 -10.65
CA ARG A 69 34.29 -14.29 -9.49
C ARG A 69 35.20 -15.44 -9.09
N TYR A 70 34.69 -16.67 -9.08
CA TYR A 70 35.48 -17.87 -8.76
C TYR A 70 36.63 -18.05 -9.75
N ILE A 71 36.34 -17.98 -11.06
CA ILE A 71 37.35 -18.10 -12.12
C ILE A 71 38.41 -16.99 -11.99
N LYS A 72 38.00 -15.75 -11.68
CA LYS A 72 38.94 -14.64 -11.46
C LYS A 72 39.85 -14.88 -10.24
N LYS A 73 39.34 -15.52 -9.19
CA LYS A 73 40.11 -15.86 -7.99
C LYS A 73 41.03 -17.06 -8.20
N SER A 74 40.64 -18.05 -8.99
CA SER A 74 41.44 -19.26 -9.24
C SER A 74 42.52 -19.08 -10.31
N LYS A 75 42.44 -18.02 -11.12
CA LYS A 75 43.46 -17.64 -12.12
C LYS A 75 44.54 -16.69 -11.54
N LYS A 76 44.53 -16.48 -10.23
CA LYS A 76 45.50 -15.68 -9.48
C LYS A 76 46.22 -16.60 -8.50
#